data_AF-A0A9D6UD43-F1
#
_entry.id   AF-A0A9D6UD43-F1
#
_cell.length_a   1.000
_cell.length_b   1.000
_cell.length_c   1.000
_cell.angle_alpha   90.00
_cell.angle_beta   90.00
_cell.angle_gamma   90.00
#
_symmetry.space_group_name_H-M   'P 1'
#
loop_
_entity.id
_entity.type
_entity.pdbx_description
1 polymer ?
#
loop_
_entity_poly.entity_id
_entity_poly.type
_entity_poly.pdbx_seq_one_letter_code
_entity_poly.pdbx_strand_id
1 'polypeptide(L)'
;MLDGFDDDTAFVGLGFSIDRNAERGAHVVLGCSHIYSSRGEGLQYRLSKVEDPIIRGKNPFMSKEDARRTGETIRQLFFDARGKLPRRVVLHKRTQFLKEEREGLIDGLSGISSIDMLEIQEESAVRYVASVAKGDGSIDEDNYPVRRHSPYAATPDQRRWISLVRKYSACPK
;
A
#
# COMPACT_ATOMS: atom_id res chain seq x y z
N MET A 1 3.04 -22.25 -0.63
CA MET A 1 1.62 -21.89 -0.44
C MET A 1 1.61 -20.60 0.36
N LEU A 2 0.97 -19.52 -0.09
CA LEU A 2 0.90 -18.29 0.71
C LEU A 2 -0.11 -18.52 1.82
N ASP A 3 0.33 -19.15 2.90
CA ASP A 3 -0.44 -19.26 4.14
C ASP A 3 -0.48 -17.87 4.76
N GLY A 4 -1.55 -17.12 4.53
CA GLY A 4 -1.61 -15.73 4.97
C GLY A 4 -2.95 -15.03 4.84
N PHE A 5 -4.02 -15.79 4.58
CA PHE A 5 -5.37 -15.23 4.56
C PHE A 5 -6.00 -15.35 5.94
N ASP A 6 -5.46 -14.59 6.90
CA ASP A 6 -6.10 -14.38 8.19
C ASP A 6 -7.25 -13.39 8.00
N ASP A 7 -8.48 -13.81 8.31
CA ASP A 7 -9.68 -12.97 8.25
C ASP A 7 -9.56 -11.70 9.12
N ASP A 8 -8.55 -11.65 10.00
CA ASP A 8 -8.20 -10.52 10.85
C ASP A 8 -7.21 -9.52 10.20
N THR A 9 -6.93 -9.65 8.90
CA THR A 9 -6.07 -8.71 8.17
C THR A 9 -6.89 -7.73 7.32
N ALA A 10 -6.64 -6.44 7.50
CA ALA A 10 -7.19 -5.37 6.67
C ALA A 10 -6.16 -4.92 5.62
N PHE A 11 -6.49 -5.05 4.34
CA PHE A 11 -5.69 -4.45 3.26
C PHE A 11 -6.28 -3.13 2.83
N VAL A 12 -5.49 -2.06 2.79
CA VAL A 12 -5.95 -0.70 2.49
C VAL A 12 -5.11 -0.05 1.40
N GLY A 13 -5.76 0.36 0.31
CA GLY A 13 -5.14 1.21 -0.71
C GLY A 13 -5.37 2.68 -0.45
N LEU A 14 -4.30 3.49 -0.45
CA LEU A 14 -4.38 4.94 -0.34
C LEU A 14 -4.07 5.57 -1.70
N GLY A 15 -5.04 6.31 -2.24
CA GLY A 15 -4.93 7.05 -3.49
C GLY A 15 -5.25 8.53 -3.27
N PHE A 16 -4.50 9.41 -3.92
CA PHE A 16 -4.74 10.85 -3.83
C PHE A 16 -5.23 11.38 -5.17
N SER A 17 -6.19 12.29 -5.11
CA SER A 17 -6.68 13.07 -6.25
C SER A 17 -6.59 14.56 -5.92
N ILE A 18 -6.10 15.36 -6.85
CA ILE A 18 -6.00 16.81 -6.70
C ILE A 18 -7.07 17.45 -7.58
N ASP A 19 -8.00 18.16 -6.97
CA ASP A 19 -8.88 19.07 -7.68
C ASP A 19 -8.21 20.45 -7.76
N ARG A 20 -7.80 20.82 -8.97
CA ARG A 20 -7.12 22.09 -9.25
C ARG A 20 -8.08 23.25 -9.54
N ASN A 21 -9.37 22.96 -9.73
CA ASN A 21 -10.37 23.94 -10.13
C ASN A 21 -11.27 24.37 -8.97
N ALA A 22 -11.02 23.88 -7.76
CA ALA A 22 -11.82 24.21 -6.60
C ALA A 22 -11.74 25.70 -6.23
N GLU A 23 -12.90 26.31 -5.96
CA GLU A 23 -13.09 27.75 -5.76
C GLU A 23 -12.30 28.34 -4.57
N ARG A 24 -11.76 27.51 -3.66
CA ARG A 24 -10.99 27.93 -2.47
C ARG A 24 -9.58 27.32 -2.40
N GLY A 25 -8.91 27.22 -3.54
CA GLY A 25 -7.56 26.66 -3.63
C GLY A 25 -7.55 25.14 -3.83
N ALA A 26 -6.41 24.59 -4.27
CA ALA A 26 -6.31 23.19 -4.66
C ALA A 26 -6.78 22.26 -3.53
N HIS A 27 -7.88 21.53 -3.75
CA HIS A 27 -8.37 20.55 -2.78
C HIS A 27 -7.71 19.20 -3.06
N VAL A 28 -7.05 18.65 -2.04
CA VAL A 28 -6.55 17.29 -2.09
C VAL A 28 -7.58 16.37 -1.48
N VAL A 29 -8.12 15.47 -2.30
CA VAL A 29 -9.02 14.41 -1.88
C VAL A 29 -8.20 13.13 -1.72
N LEU A 30 -8.30 12.52 -0.54
CA LEU A 30 -7.80 11.18 -0.28
C LEU A 30 -8.93 10.17 -0.56
N GLY A 31 -8.69 9.28 -1.50
CA GLY A 31 -9.45 8.05 -1.65
C GLY A 31 -8.78 6.92 -0.89
N CYS A 32 -9.45 6.41 0.13
CA CYS A 32 -9.10 5.14 0.76
C CYS A 32 -9.88 4.06 0.02
N SER A 33 -9.21 3.40 -0.93
CA SER A 33 -9.88 2.66 -1.97
C SER A 33 -10.65 1.49 -1.40
N HIS A 34 -10.06 0.58 -0.65
CA HIS A 34 -10.84 -0.57 -0.21
C HIS A 34 -10.15 -1.16 1.00
N ILE A 35 -10.92 -1.36 2.07
CA ILE A 35 -10.56 -2.34 3.09
C ILE A 35 -10.95 -3.70 2.51
N TYR A 36 -9.99 -4.57 2.22
CA TYR A 36 -10.30 -5.95 1.82
C TYR A 36 -10.08 -6.89 3.00
N SER A 37 -10.95 -7.88 3.14
CA SER A 37 -10.57 -9.08 3.88
C SER A 37 -9.51 -9.85 3.11
N SER A 38 -8.83 -10.74 3.81
CA SER A 38 -7.95 -11.75 3.23
C SER A 38 -8.55 -12.44 1.99
N ARG A 39 -9.85 -12.74 1.99
CA ARG A 39 -10.56 -13.41 0.89
C ARG A 39 -10.87 -12.49 -0.30
N GLY A 40 -10.46 -11.22 -0.26
CA GLY A 40 -10.74 -10.24 -1.32
C GLY A 40 -12.16 -9.69 -1.27
N GLU A 41 -12.89 -9.90 -0.17
CA GLU A 41 -14.22 -9.31 0.01
C GLU A 41 -14.05 -7.81 0.29
N GLY A 42 -14.61 -6.97 -0.58
CA GLY A 42 -14.54 -5.51 -0.47
C GLY A 42 -15.43 -5.01 0.66
N LEU A 43 -14.79 -4.46 1.70
CA LEU A 43 -15.47 -4.12 2.95
C LEU A 43 -16.05 -2.70 2.93
N GLN A 44 -15.38 -1.72 2.30
CA GLN A 44 -15.90 -0.36 2.02
C GLN A 44 -14.84 0.54 1.34
N TYR A 45 -15.33 1.53 0.58
CA TYR A 45 -14.57 2.62 -0.03
C TYR A 45 -14.94 3.94 0.66
N ARG A 46 -13.96 4.77 1.04
CA ARG A 46 -14.23 6.10 1.65
C ARG A 46 -13.36 7.19 1.04
N LEU A 47 -14.01 8.23 0.55
CA LEU A 47 -13.37 9.51 0.21
C LEU A 47 -13.35 10.40 1.44
N SER A 48 -12.20 10.98 1.73
CA SER A 48 -12.05 12.02 2.73
C SER A 48 -11.23 13.17 2.17
N LYS A 49 -11.57 14.39 2.59
CA LYS A 49 -10.73 15.55 2.31
C LYS A 49 -9.47 15.46 3.17
N VAL A 50 -8.31 15.77 2.59
CA VAL A 50 -7.07 16.02 3.34
C VAL A 50 -7.10 17.50 3.72
N GLU A 51 -7.08 17.82 5.01
CA GLU A 51 -7.24 19.21 5.44
C GLU A 51 -5.94 20.00 5.31
N ASP A 52 -4.81 19.39 5.66
CA ASP A 52 -3.48 20.01 5.57
C ASP A 52 -2.53 19.16 4.72
N PRO A 53 -2.72 19.14 3.39
CA PRO A 53 -1.91 18.33 2.50
C PRO A 53 -0.49 18.88 2.37
N ILE A 54 0.50 18.02 2.61
CA ILE A 54 1.90 18.33 2.33
C ILE A 54 2.15 18.06 0.84
N ILE A 55 2.52 19.08 0.06
CA ILE A 55 2.86 18.92 -1.35
C ILE A 55 4.37 18.83 -1.52
N ARG A 56 4.89 17.74 -2.09
CA ARG A 56 6.29 17.64 -2.54
C ARG A 56 6.35 17.37 -4.04
N GLY A 57 6.89 18.32 -4.79
CA GLY A 57 6.88 18.29 -6.25
C GLY A 57 5.44 18.35 -6.78
N LYS A 58 4.99 17.27 -7.45
CA LYS A 58 3.61 17.13 -7.95
C LYS A 58 2.76 16.15 -7.13
N ASN A 59 3.32 15.62 -6.04
CA ASN A 59 2.70 14.57 -5.25
C ASN A 59 2.14 15.15 -3.93
N PRO A 60 0.88 14.86 -3.61
CA PRO A 60 0.31 15.18 -2.31
C PRO A 60 0.62 14.07 -1.30
N PHE A 61 0.76 14.46 -0.04
CA PHE A 61 0.98 13.61 1.11
C PHE A 61 0.11 14.08 2.27
N MET A 62 -0.16 13.22 3.24
CA MET A 62 -0.89 13.61 4.45
C MET A 62 0.03 14.30 5.46
N SER A 63 -0.49 15.29 6.17
CA SER A 63 0.08 15.70 7.47
C SER A 63 -0.01 14.55 8.48
N LYS A 64 0.67 14.70 9.62
CA LYS A 64 0.55 13.74 10.73
C LYS A 64 -0.90 13.58 11.20
N GLU A 65 -1.63 14.68 11.34
CA GLU A 65 -3.03 14.64 11.80
C GLU A 65 -3.98 14.05 10.74
N ASP A 66 -3.77 14.33 9.46
CA ASP A 66 -4.55 13.71 8.38
C ASP A 66 -4.31 12.20 8.33
N ALA A 67 -3.06 11.77 8.50
CA ALA A 67 -2.69 10.36 8.59
C ALA A 67 -3.30 9.67 9.82
N ARG A 68 -3.33 10.34 10.98
CA ARG A 68 -3.98 9.83 12.20
C ARG A 68 -5.47 9.61 12.00
N ARG A 69 -6.19 10.61 11.48
CA ARG A 69 -7.62 10.50 11.18
C ARG A 69 -7.92 9.40 10.17
N THR A 70 -7.02 9.21 9.20
CA THR A 70 -7.12 8.12 8.22
C THR A 70 -6.99 6.76 8.90
N GLY A 71 -6.01 6.59 9.80
CA GLY A 71 -5.85 5.37 10.61
C GLY A 71 -7.10 5.06 11.45
N GLU A 72 -7.64 6.05 12.15
CA GLU A 72 -8.88 5.91 12.94
C GLU A 72 -10.08 5.52 12.08
N THR A 73 -10.17 6.10 10.89
CA THR A 73 -11.21 5.79 9.92
C THR A 73 -11.09 4.33 9.45
N ILE A 74 -9.89 3.85 9.13
CA ILE A 74 -9.65 2.45 8.74
C ILE A 74 -10.09 1.51 9.87
N ARG A 75 -9.71 1.84 11.12
CA ARG A 75 -10.07 1.07 12.31
C ARG A 75 -11.59 0.98 12.47
N GLN A 76 -12.28 2.12 12.35
CA GLN A 76 -13.73 2.19 12.49
C GLN A 76 -14.44 1.39 11.40
N LEU A 77 -14.04 1.57 10.14
CA LEU A 77 -14.66 0.87 9.01
C LEU A 77 -14.50 -0.65 9.11
N PHE A 78 -13.34 -1.13 9.58
CA PHE A 78 -13.15 -2.56 9.81
C PHE A 78 -14.04 -3.08 10.96
N PHE A 79 -14.10 -2.32 12.06
CA PHE A 79 -14.94 -2.67 13.20
C PHE A 79 -16.43 -2.70 12.83
N ASP A 80 -16.93 -1.72 12.09
CA ASP A 80 -18.34 -1.63 11.68
C ASP A 80 -18.75 -2.83 10.84
N ALA A 81 -17.84 -3.36 10.03
CA ALA A 81 -18.13 -4.48 9.13
C ALA A 81 -17.85 -5.86 9.74
N ARG A 82 -16.98 -5.99 10.74
CA ARG A 82 -16.57 -7.29 11.32
C ARG A 82 -16.87 -7.45 12.81
N GLY A 83 -17.30 -6.40 13.49
CA GLY A 83 -17.56 -6.39 14.94
C GLY A 83 -16.31 -6.55 15.82
N LYS A 84 -15.10 -6.47 15.23
CA LYS A 84 -13.81 -6.61 15.93
C LYS A 84 -12.74 -5.78 15.22
N LEU A 85 -11.65 -5.47 15.93
CA LEU A 85 -10.50 -4.79 15.33
C LEU A 85 -9.64 -5.78 14.52
N PRO A 86 -8.96 -5.32 13.45
CA PRO A 86 -8.03 -6.16 12.73
C PRO A 86 -6.80 -6.45 13.60
N ARG A 87 -6.17 -7.62 13.45
CA ARG A 87 -4.88 -7.93 14.07
C ARG A 87 -3.72 -7.32 13.28
N ARG A 88 -3.92 -7.17 11.96
CA ARG A 88 -2.92 -6.64 11.04
C ARG A 88 -3.55 -5.69 10.03
N VAL A 89 -2.86 -4.59 9.75
CA VAL A 89 -3.24 -3.64 8.70
C VAL A 89 -2.10 -3.52 7.69
N VAL A 90 -2.42 -3.70 6.42
CA VAL A 90 -1.49 -3.55 5.30
C VAL A 90 -1.92 -2.35 4.46
N LEU A 91 -1.24 -1.23 4.61
CA LEU A 91 -1.46 -0.03 3.82
C LEU A 91 -0.58 -0.06 2.58
N HIS A 92 -1.11 0.31 1.42
CA HIS A 92 -0.31 0.49 0.23
C HIS A 92 -0.63 1.78 -0.51
N LYS A 93 0.40 2.40 -1.10
CA LYS A 93 0.26 3.57 -1.97
C LYS A 93 1.37 3.64 -3.01
N ARG A 94 1.20 4.49 -4.02
CA ARG A 94 2.16 4.65 -5.12
C ARG A 94 3.32 5.59 -4.83
N THR A 95 3.21 6.38 -3.78
CA THR A 95 4.24 7.33 -3.34
C THR A 95 4.92 6.83 -2.06
N GLN A 96 6.08 7.37 -1.73
CA GLN A 96 6.73 7.05 -0.45
C GLN A 96 5.87 7.48 0.74
N PHE A 97 5.93 6.73 1.84
CA PHE A 97 5.40 7.20 3.11
C PHE A 97 6.37 8.21 3.73
N LEU A 98 5.92 9.45 3.95
CA LEU A 98 6.68 10.43 4.72
C LEU A 98 6.73 10.04 6.20
N LYS A 99 7.65 10.64 6.96
CA LYS A 99 7.80 10.34 8.39
C LYS A 99 6.52 10.69 9.15
N GLU A 100 5.97 11.84 8.86
CA GLU A 100 4.74 12.40 9.42
C GLU A 100 3.55 11.47 9.17
N GLU A 101 3.44 10.93 7.95
CA GLU A 101 2.40 9.97 7.60
C GLU A 101 2.54 8.66 8.38
N ARG A 102 3.76 8.15 8.50
CA ARG A 102 4.00 6.90 9.26
C ARG A 102 3.62 7.07 10.73
N GLU A 103 4.06 8.17 11.34
CA GLU A 103 3.74 8.47 12.74
C GLU A 103 2.24 8.65 12.94
N GLY A 104 1.58 9.43 12.09
CA GLY A 104 0.13 9.63 12.16
C GLY A 104 -0.64 8.32 12.00
N LEU A 105 -0.29 7.51 10.99
CA LEU A 105 -0.93 6.21 10.77
C LEU A 105 -0.73 5.26 11.95
N ILE A 106 0.46 5.24 12.56
CA ILE A 106 0.72 4.42 13.76
C ILE A 106 -0.14 4.90 14.93
N ASP A 107 -0.23 6.22 15.15
CA ASP A 107 -1.05 6.80 16.23
C ASP A 107 -2.54 6.46 16.03
N GLY A 108 -3.06 6.61 14.80
CA GLY A 108 -4.46 6.34 14.46
C GLY A 108 -4.82 4.84 14.46
N LEU A 109 -3.84 3.97 14.23
CA LEU A 109 -3.97 2.51 14.29
C LEU A 109 -3.45 1.93 15.62
N SER A 110 -3.43 2.75 16.68
CA SER A 110 -3.14 2.27 18.02
C SER A 110 -4.05 1.12 18.42
N GLY A 111 -3.47 0.10 19.05
CA GLY A 111 -4.14 -1.15 19.44
C GLY A 111 -4.11 -2.26 18.37
N ILE A 112 -3.61 -1.99 17.16
CA ILE A 112 -3.39 -3.02 16.13
C ILE A 112 -2.00 -3.64 16.31
N SER A 113 -1.90 -4.98 16.31
CA SER A 113 -0.64 -5.67 16.63
C SER A 113 0.44 -5.54 15.54
N SER A 114 0.04 -5.37 14.28
CA SER A 114 0.97 -5.33 13.16
C SER A 114 0.51 -4.34 12.08
N ILE A 115 1.39 -3.42 11.69
CA ILE A 115 1.13 -2.44 10.64
C ILE A 115 2.24 -2.56 9.59
N ASP A 116 1.85 -2.88 8.36
CA ASP A 116 2.75 -2.92 7.21
C ASP A 116 2.37 -1.80 6.24
N MET A 117 3.35 -1.02 5.81
CA MET A 117 3.17 0.03 4.80
C MET A 117 4.00 -0.32 3.57
N LEU A 118 3.33 -0.44 2.42
CA LEU A 118 3.89 -0.87 1.16
C LEU A 118 3.84 0.29 0.16
N GLU A 119 5.01 0.72 -0.28
CA GLU A 119 5.13 1.59 -1.43
C GLU A 119 5.23 0.73 -2.69
N ILE A 120 4.33 0.92 -3.64
CA ILE A 120 4.29 0.18 -4.90
C ILE A 120 4.59 1.16 -6.04
N GLN A 121 5.78 1.06 -6.63
CA GLN A 121 6.18 1.86 -7.78
C GLN A 121 6.26 1.00 -9.04
N GLU A 122 5.77 1.52 -10.16
CA GLU A 122 6.00 0.92 -11.48
C GLU A 122 7.33 1.45 -12.05
N GLU A 123 8.23 0.55 -12.44
CA GLU A 123 9.53 0.91 -13.03
C GLU A 123 9.46 0.71 -14.55
N SER A 124 9.17 1.79 -15.28
CA SER A 124 8.98 1.72 -16.74
C SER A 124 10.26 1.43 -17.53
N ALA A 125 11.43 1.55 -16.90
CA ALA A 125 12.74 1.38 -17.54
C ALA A 125 13.19 -0.08 -17.64
N VAL A 126 12.48 -1.02 -17.01
CA VAL A 126 12.88 -2.43 -16.97
C VAL A 126 11.85 -3.29 -17.67
N ARG A 127 12.31 -4.10 -18.62
CA ARG A 127 11.53 -5.14 -19.29
C ARG A 127 12.19 -6.48 -19.01
N TYR A 128 11.39 -7.47 -18.65
CA TYR A 128 11.88 -8.82 -18.34
C TYR A 128 11.40 -9.80 -19.41
N VAL A 129 12.32 -10.60 -19.93
CA VAL A 129 12.06 -11.74 -20.80
C VAL A 129 12.27 -13.01 -19.98
N ALA A 130 11.41 -14.02 -20.16
CA ALA A 130 11.58 -15.30 -19.50
C ALA A 130 12.88 -15.97 -19.97
N SER A 131 13.49 -16.77 -19.10
CA SER A 131 14.67 -17.56 -19.43
C SER A 131 14.46 -19.03 -19.07
N VAL A 132 15.09 -19.91 -19.85
CA VAL A 132 14.97 -21.37 -19.71
C VAL A 132 16.34 -21.93 -19.38
N ALA A 133 16.41 -22.79 -18.37
CA ALA A 133 17.61 -23.55 -18.10
C ALA A 133 17.71 -24.70 -19.12
N LYS A 134 18.81 -24.72 -19.88
CA LYS A 134 19.15 -25.84 -20.75
C LYS A 134 19.68 -27.01 -19.91
N GLY A 135 19.59 -28.22 -20.46
CA GLY A 135 20.04 -29.45 -19.78
C GLY A 135 21.55 -29.47 -19.45
N ASP A 136 22.33 -28.56 -20.03
CA ASP A 136 23.76 -28.35 -19.75
C ASP A 136 24.03 -27.31 -18.63
N GLY A 137 22.98 -26.77 -18.01
CA GLY A 137 23.07 -25.76 -16.96
C GLY A 137 23.22 -24.31 -17.47
N SER A 138 23.30 -24.08 -18.77
CA SER A 138 23.28 -22.74 -19.35
C SER A 138 21.87 -22.14 -19.32
N ILE A 139 21.78 -20.82 -19.26
CA ILE A 139 20.51 -20.08 -19.27
C ILE A 139 20.34 -19.49 -20.67
N ASP A 140 19.19 -19.75 -21.29
CA ASP A 140 18.82 -19.19 -22.59
C ASP A 140 17.58 -18.29 -22.47
N GLU A 141 17.39 -17.38 -23.41
CA GLU A 141 16.20 -16.54 -23.46
C GLU A 141 15.02 -17.32 -24.06
N ASP A 142 13.91 -17.38 -23.32
CA ASP A 142 12.67 -18.06 -23.73
C ASP A 142 11.89 -17.23 -24.78
N ASN A 143 12.29 -15.98 -25.03
CA ASN A 143 11.61 -15.02 -25.92
C ASN A 143 10.12 -14.75 -25.61
N TYR A 144 9.59 -15.29 -24.52
CA TYR A 144 8.26 -15.03 -24.01
C TYR A 144 8.30 -14.03 -22.84
N PRO A 145 7.20 -13.28 -22.60
CA PRO A 145 7.06 -12.50 -21.38
C PRO A 145 7.23 -13.37 -20.14
N VAL A 146 7.86 -12.82 -19.10
CA VAL A 146 7.88 -13.48 -17.79
C VAL A 146 6.46 -13.82 -17.34
N ARG A 147 6.31 -14.98 -16.70
CA ARG A 147 5.02 -15.39 -16.15
C ARG A 147 4.53 -14.32 -15.16
N ARG A 148 3.23 -14.03 -15.22
CA ARG A 148 2.59 -13.19 -14.20
C ARG A 148 2.88 -13.80 -12.84
N HIS A 149 3.33 -12.96 -11.91
CA HIS A 149 3.73 -13.34 -10.56
C HIS A 149 5.03 -14.16 -10.51
N SER A 150 5.99 -13.91 -11.40
CA SER A 150 7.39 -14.25 -11.15
C SER A 150 8.04 -13.18 -10.24
N PRO A 151 8.46 -13.52 -9.01
CA PRO A 151 9.26 -12.61 -8.19
C PRO A 151 10.72 -12.60 -8.66
N TYR A 152 11.40 -11.46 -8.54
CA TYR A 152 12.86 -11.40 -8.64
C TYR A 152 13.44 -10.65 -7.43
N ALA A 153 14.52 -11.18 -6.87
CA ALA A 153 15.19 -10.57 -5.72
C ALA A 153 16.17 -9.51 -6.22
N ALA A 154 15.97 -8.24 -5.84
CA ALA A 154 16.92 -7.18 -6.15
C ALA A 154 17.93 -6.99 -5.01
N THR A 155 17.49 -7.04 -3.75
CA THR A 155 18.30 -7.03 -2.52
C THR A 155 17.57 -7.78 -1.39
N PRO A 156 18.21 -8.15 -0.26
CA PRO A 156 17.59 -8.97 0.79
C PRO A 156 16.27 -8.43 1.36
N ASP A 157 16.13 -7.10 1.44
CA ASP A 157 14.93 -6.40 1.93
C ASP A 157 13.97 -5.94 0.81
N GLN A 158 14.31 -6.21 -0.46
CA GLN A 158 13.49 -5.83 -1.62
C GLN A 158 13.13 -7.03 -2.47
N ARG A 159 11.86 -7.42 -2.40
CA ARG A 159 11.27 -8.28 -3.42
C ARG A 159 10.70 -7.38 -4.52
N ARG A 160 11.30 -7.41 -5.70
CA ARG A 160 10.73 -6.75 -6.88
C ARG A 160 9.79 -7.74 -7.55
N TRP A 161 8.55 -7.29 -7.71
CA TRP A 161 7.71 -7.81 -8.77
C TRP A 161 8.02 -6.95 -10.00
N ILE A 162 7.27 -7.02 -11.09
CA ILE A 162 7.42 -6.07 -12.22
C ILE A 162 7.30 -4.59 -11.72
N SER A 163 6.83 -4.38 -10.48
CA SER A 163 6.89 -3.17 -9.66
C SER A 163 7.91 -3.25 -8.50
N LEU A 164 8.59 -2.14 -8.19
CA LEU A 164 9.39 -1.97 -6.97
C LEU A 164 8.47 -1.86 -5.76
N VAL A 165 8.64 -2.77 -4.79
CA VAL A 165 7.91 -2.74 -3.51
C VAL A 165 8.86 -2.40 -2.38
N ARG A 166 8.59 -1.31 -1.65
CA ARG A 166 9.31 -0.94 -0.42
C ARG A 166 8.41 -1.17 0.78
N LYS A 167 8.88 -1.95 1.75
CA LYS A 167 8.12 -2.30 2.95
C LYS A 167 8.63 -1.54 4.18
N TYR A 168 7.70 -0.99 4.94
CA TYR A 168 7.93 -0.47 6.29
C TYR A 168 7.06 -1.28 7.24
N SER A 169 7.69 -1.99 8.18
CA SER A 169 6.97 -2.77 9.19
C SER A 169 7.03 -2.04 10.54
N ALA A 170 5.90 -1.87 11.21
CA ALA A 170 5.83 -1.39 12.58
C ALA A 170 5.10 -2.42 13.45
N CYS A 171 5.72 -2.79 14.57
CA CYS A 171 5.06 -3.42 15.70
C CYS A 171 4.87 -2.33 16.77
N PRO A 172 3.65 -1.82 16.97
CA PRO A 172 3.36 -0.96 18.11
C PRO A 172 3.70 -1.69 19.42
N LYS A 173 4.34 -1.00 20.37
CA LYS A 173 4.63 -1.54 21.69
C LYS A 173 3.38 -1.63 22.55
#